data_AF-A0A4S5EQY2-F1
#
_entry.id   AF-A0A4S5EQY2-F1
#
_cell.length_a   1.000
_cell.length_b   1.000
_cell.length_c   1.000
_cell.angle_alpha   90.00
_cell.angle_beta   90.00
_cell.angle_gamma   90.00
#
_symmetry.space_group_name_H-M   'P 1'
#
loop_
_entity.id
_entity.type
_entity.pdbx_description
1 polymer ?
#
loop_
_entity_poly.entity_id
_entity_poly.type
_entity_poly.pdbx_seq_one_letter_code
_entity_poly.pdbx_strand_id
1 'polypeptide(L)'
;CGRDTTAVVSFDPVAGQGDYTCSSCGNRGRSDVRGPANGKLVWKVDWPMRWAFESVAFEAGGVDHSSPGSSFTVGGHIVREVFGGEPPVYLPYSFVGVRGRAKLSGSAGGAPTPADALHILEPAIVRWIYARRRPNQAITVDFGAEVLRVYDEWDALNRRVDDGAAEPAEVTVVARSRGTVGGGPVDAPRIVFLFRLLSSICDITADDPTQILRILRQARGSDASGSDASGGGEAGGTGEAPFTLDDLQPRLDCARAWTGEHVPAEQRTIVRTEPDRAALAGLSADETKALAILVDGLEEDWSLDGLTTLTYAVPKLLRGLPADAPATAELKQAQRGFFVLLYRLLVGRDTGPRLPTLLLAVGPERIRSLLAGG
;
A
#
# COMPACT_ATOMS: atom_id res chain seq x y z
N CYS A 1 18.67 23.13 37.98
CA CYS A 1 18.46 21.68 38.21
C CYS A 1 17.97 20.91 36.97
N GLY A 2 17.77 21.54 35.80
CA GLY A 2 17.41 20.84 34.56
C GLY A 2 15.99 20.25 34.51
N ARG A 3 15.09 20.68 35.40
CA ARG A 3 13.69 20.22 35.46
C ARG A 3 12.75 21.34 35.05
N ASP A 4 11.59 20.97 34.52
CA ASP A 4 10.50 21.88 34.13
C ASP A 4 9.35 21.95 35.15
N THR A 5 9.49 21.26 36.29
CA THR A 5 8.58 21.37 37.45
C THR A 5 8.84 22.67 38.23
N THR A 6 8.77 23.82 37.54
CA THR A 6 9.05 25.14 38.10
C THR A 6 7.79 25.97 38.24
N ALA A 7 7.75 26.81 39.27
CA ALA A 7 6.74 27.84 39.46
C ALA A 7 7.44 29.21 39.49
N VAL A 8 6.95 30.15 38.69
CA VAL A 8 7.39 31.55 38.72
C VAL A 8 6.82 32.20 39.99
N VAL A 9 7.68 32.78 40.82
CA VAL A 9 7.30 33.39 42.11
C VAL A 9 7.24 34.91 42.04
N SER A 10 7.97 35.53 41.11
CA SER A 10 7.98 36.97 40.87
C SER A 10 8.35 37.24 39.40
N PHE A 11 7.88 38.35 38.86
CA PHE A 11 8.28 38.83 37.54
C PHE A 11 8.29 40.37 37.53
N ASP A 12 9.42 40.95 37.15
CA ASP A 12 9.57 42.36 36.83
C ASP A 12 9.41 42.54 35.32
N PRO A 13 8.31 43.16 34.85
CA PRO A 13 8.05 43.34 33.43
C PRO A 13 8.96 44.37 32.76
N VAL A 14 9.48 45.34 33.51
CA VAL A 14 10.39 46.38 32.98
C VAL A 14 11.79 45.79 32.81
N ALA A 15 12.25 45.06 33.82
CA ALA A 15 13.53 44.38 33.78
C ALA A 15 13.47 43.03 33.06
N GLY A 16 12.31 42.52 32.63
CA GLY A 16 12.19 41.21 31.96
C GLY A 16 12.73 40.04 32.80
N GLN A 17 12.78 40.17 34.11
CA GLN A 17 13.42 39.21 35.02
C GLN A 17 12.38 38.57 35.94
N GLY A 18 12.51 37.28 36.19
CA GLY A 18 11.62 36.58 37.11
C GLY A 18 12.37 35.57 37.97
N ASP A 19 11.97 35.43 39.22
CA ASP A 19 12.48 34.35 40.08
C ASP A 19 11.55 33.14 39.97
N TYR A 20 12.13 31.94 40.06
CA TYR A 20 11.39 30.69 40.04
C TYR A 20 11.85 29.72 41.13
N THR A 21 10.99 28.78 41.49
CA THR A 21 11.32 27.66 42.38
C THR A 21 10.93 26.33 41.74
N CYS A 22 11.78 25.31 41.89
CA CYS A 22 11.49 23.94 41.47
C CYS A 22 10.72 23.21 42.56
N SER A 23 9.48 22.80 42.27
CA SER A 23 8.63 22.08 43.23
C SER A 23 9.17 20.69 43.59
N SER A 24 10.00 20.10 42.73
CA SER A 24 10.54 18.74 42.96
C SER A 24 11.78 18.69 43.87
N CYS A 25 12.57 19.76 43.95
CA CYS A 25 13.83 19.74 44.71
C CYS A 25 14.15 21.03 45.46
N GLY A 26 13.24 22.01 45.46
CA GLY A 26 13.40 23.29 46.15
C GLY A 26 14.41 24.26 45.51
N ASN A 27 15.09 23.86 44.43
CA ASN A 27 16.06 24.70 43.73
C ASN A 27 15.42 26.03 43.30
N ARG A 28 16.05 27.15 43.65
CA ARG A 28 15.65 28.50 43.24
C ARG A 28 16.57 29.02 42.14
N GLY A 29 16.04 29.90 41.31
CA GLY A 29 16.83 30.54 40.26
C GLY A 29 16.13 31.78 39.73
N ARG A 30 16.84 32.51 38.88
CA ARG A 30 16.34 33.68 38.16
C ARG A 30 16.38 33.42 36.66
N SER A 31 15.34 33.84 35.95
CA SER A 31 15.25 33.87 34.50
C SER A 31 15.26 35.31 33.99
N ASP A 32 15.81 35.54 32.80
CA ASP A 32 15.73 36.83 32.08
C ASP A 32 15.23 36.52 30.68
N VAL A 33 14.05 37.04 30.33
CA VAL A 33 13.38 36.73 29.06
C VAL A 33 14.06 37.39 27.85
N ARG A 34 14.99 38.32 28.08
CA ARG A 34 15.78 39.00 27.04
C ARG A 34 17.14 38.35 26.82
N GLY A 35 17.55 37.46 27.74
CA GLY A 35 18.81 36.72 27.68
C GLY A 35 18.68 35.35 26.98
N PRO A 36 19.67 34.47 27.15
CA PRO A 36 19.60 33.09 26.66
C PRO A 36 18.33 32.39 27.17
N ALA A 37 17.61 31.71 26.29
CA ALA A 37 16.33 31.08 26.60
C ALA A 37 16.44 30.08 27.75
N ASN A 38 16.04 30.52 28.95
CA ASN A 38 16.01 29.73 30.19
C ASN A 38 14.59 29.54 30.73
N GLY A 39 13.58 29.81 29.89
CA GLY A 39 12.16 29.61 30.13
C GLY A 39 11.38 29.47 28.81
N LYS A 40 10.14 28.99 28.89
CA LYS A 40 9.23 28.86 27.74
C LYS A 40 7.85 29.38 28.10
N LEU A 41 7.16 29.98 27.13
CA LEU A 41 5.74 30.25 27.26
C LEU A 41 4.96 28.94 27.39
N VAL A 42 3.88 28.95 28.17
CA VAL A 42 2.95 27.82 28.22
C VAL A 42 2.26 27.69 26.86
N TRP A 43 2.05 26.47 26.39
CA TRP A 43 1.50 26.16 25.05
C TRP A 43 0.28 27.02 24.65
N LYS A 44 -0.66 27.25 25.58
CA LYS A 44 -1.87 28.05 25.32
C LYS A 44 -1.60 29.53 24.99
N VAL A 45 -0.45 30.07 25.41
CA VAL A 45 -0.01 31.46 25.13
C VAL A 45 1.04 31.46 24.02
N ASP A 46 1.90 30.46 24.00
CA ASP A 46 2.95 30.28 23.01
C ASP A 46 2.41 30.13 21.58
N TRP A 47 1.35 29.34 21.39
CA TRP A 47 0.73 29.13 20.08
C TRP A 47 0.17 30.42 19.47
N PRO A 48 -0.69 31.21 20.16
CA PRO A 48 -1.17 32.48 19.64
C PRO A 48 -0.09 33.57 19.51
N MET A 49 0.95 33.54 20.35
CA MET A 49 2.12 34.42 20.16
C MET A 49 2.75 34.15 18.79
N ARG A 50 2.96 32.88 18.43
CA ARG A 50 3.51 32.49 17.13
C ARG A 50 2.62 32.88 15.95
N TRP A 51 1.29 32.83 16.11
CA TRP A 51 0.38 33.34 15.06
C TRP A 51 0.63 34.81 14.73
N ALA A 52 0.76 35.66 15.76
CA ALA A 52 1.03 37.07 15.57
C ALA A 52 2.45 37.31 15.03
N PHE A 53 3.45 36.63 15.60
CA PHE A 53 4.86 36.81 15.24
C PHE A 53 5.13 36.39 13.78
N GLU A 54 4.65 35.22 13.37
CA GLU A 54 4.87 34.67 12.01
C GLU A 54 3.81 35.15 10.99
N SER A 55 2.83 35.96 11.42
CA SER A 55 1.71 36.41 10.56
C SER A 55 0.98 35.24 9.90
N VAL A 56 0.64 34.21 10.67
CA VAL A 56 0.02 32.98 10.17
C VAL A 56 -1.38 33.28 9.61
N ALA A 57 -1.58 33.06 8.31
CA ALA A 57 -2.87 33.28 7.65
C ALA A 57 -3.81 32.06 7.73
N PHE A 58 -3.25 30.85 7.71
CA PHE A 58 -3.99 29.59 7.74
C PHE A 58 -3.22 28.55 8.54
N GLU A 59 -3.92 27.84 9.42
CA GLU A 59 -3.35 26.70 10.15
C GLU A 59 -4.41 25.62 10.35
N ALA A 60 -4.11 24.40 9.95
CA ALA A 60 -4.94 23.25 10.24
C ALA A 60 -4.50 22.62 11.58
N GLY A 61 -5.44 22.04 12.32
CA GLY A 61 -5.12 21.37 13.59
C GLY A 61 -6.01 20.16 13.84
N GLY A 62 -5.55 19.27 14.71
CA GLY A 62 -6.35 18.12 15.12
C GLY A 62 -7.64 18.56 15.81
N VAL A 63 -8.73 17.80 15.60
CA VAL A 63 -10.06 18.09 16.14
C VAL A 63 -10.09 18.24 17.68
N ASP A 64 -9.12 17.66 18.38
CA ASP A 64 -8.94 17.83 19.84
C ASP A 64 -8.67 19.28 20.26
N HIS A 65 -8.20 20.13 19.34
CA HIS A 65 -8.00 21.56 19.58
C HIS A 65 -9.20 22.42 19.15
N SER A 66 -10.32 21.83 18.75
CA SER A 66 -11.44 22.56 18.14
C SER A 66 -12.70 22.64 19.01
N SER A 67 -12.75 21.97 20.16
CA SER A 67 -13.92 22.00 21.03
C SER A 67 -14.15 23.38 21.67
N PRO A 68 -15.39 23.74 22.06
CA PRO A 68 -15.64 25.01 22.74
C PRO A 68 -14.76 25.17 23.99
N GLY A 69 -13.98 26.24 24.06
CA GLY A 69 -13.05 26.51 25.17
C GLY A 69 -11.71 25.76 25.10
N SER A 70 -11.43 25.09 23.98
CA SER A 70 -10.13 24.45 23.70
C SER A 70 -9.02 25.47 23.40
N SER A 71 -7.84 24.95 23.06
CA SER A 71 -6.67 25.73 22.66
C SER A 71 -6.94 26.73 21.54
N PHE A 72 -7.71 26.40 20.50
CA PHE A 72 -7.93 27.33 19.40
C PHE A 72 -8.82 28.52 19.82
N THR A 73 -9.93 28.24 20.52
CA THR A 73 -10.82 29.30 21.04
C THR A 73 -10.06 30.23 22.00
N VAL A 74 -9.36 29.66 22.99
CA VAL A 74 -8.58 30.44 23.96
C VAL A 74 -7.44 31.22 23.29
N GLY A 75 -6.74 30.59 22.36
CA GLY A 75 -5.69 31.24 21.58
C GLY A 75 -6.22 32.43 20.79
N GLY A 76 -7.43 32.31 20.22
CA GLY A 76 -8.09 33.40 19.49
C GLY A 76 -8.41 34.63 20.33
N HIS A 77 -8.62 34.48 21.64
CA HIS A 77 -8.72 35.61 22.57
C HIS A 77 -7.33 36.18 22.86
N ILE A 78 -6.37 35.34 23.20
CA ILE A 78 -5.00 35.76 23.56
C ILE A 78 -4.32 36.52 22.41
N VAL A 79 -4.42 36.04 21.17
CA VAL A 79 -3.77 36.70 20.02
C VAL A 79 -4.30 38.12 19.81
N ARG A 80 -5.60 38.35 20.01
CA ARG A 80 -6.23 39.66 19.87
C ARG A 80 -5.93 40.58 21.06
N GLU A 81 -6.12 40.07 22.27
CA GLU A 81 -6.08 40.87 23.50
C GLU A 81 -4.66 41.16 23.98
N VAL A 82 -3.72 40.23 23.73
CA VAL A 82 -2.34 40.33 24.23
C VAL A 82 -1.35 40.71 23.13
N PHE A 83 -1.50 40.11 21.93
CA PHE A 83 -0.52 40.25 20.86
C PHE A 83 -0.97 41.17 19.72
N GLY A 84 -2.21 41.68 19.75
CA GLY A 84 -2.75 42.58 18.73
C GLY A 84 -2.86 41.98 17.32
N GLY A 85 -2.84 40.65 17.20
CA GLY A 85 -3.00 39.93 15.95
C GLY A 85 -4.38 39.31 15.79
N GLU A 86 -4.65 38.72 14.63
CA GLU A 86 -5.86 37.93 14.38
C GLU A 86 -5.55 36.43 14.38
N PRO A 87 -6.48 35.56 14.84
CA PRO A 87 -6.30 34.13 14.69
C PRO A 87 -6.36 33.73 13.21
N PRO A 88 -5.59 32.72 12.80
CA PRO A 88 -5.58 32.23 11.43
C PRO A 88 -6.93 31.63 11.03
N VAL A 89 -7.15 31.51 9.72
CA VAL A 89 -8.19 30.62 9.20
C VAL A 89 -7.86 29.20 9.66
N TYR A 90 -8.82 28.56 10.32
CA TYR A 90 -8.61 27.27 10.96
C TYR A 90 -9.44 26.17 10.32
N LEU A 91 -8.79 25.04 10.05
CA LEU A 91 -9.41 23.85 9.50
C LEU A 91 -9.14 22.65 10.40
N PRO A 92 -10.16 22.13 11.11
CA PRO A 92 -9.98 20.93 11.91
C PRO A 92 -9.83 19.69 11.04
N TYR A 93 -8.87 18.83 11.34
CA TYR A 93 -8.76 17.49 10.76
C TYR A 93 -9.02 16.39 11.79
N SER A 94 -9.62 15.30 11.31
CA SER A 94 -9.95 14.12 12.09
C SER A 94 -8.74 13.19 12.26
N PHE A 95 -8.93 12.12 13.04
CA PHE A 95 -7.86 11.20 13.37
C PHE A 95 -7.41 10.36 12.18
N VAL A 96 -6.12 10.04 12.17
CA VAL A 96 -5.54 8.96 11.36
C VAL A 96 -5.29 7.78 12.28
N GLY A 97 -5.72 6.59 11.87
CA GLY A 97 -5.53 5.35 12.62
C GLY A 97 -5.15 4.20 11.71
N VAL A 98 -4.82 3.06 12.33
CA VAL A 98 -4.53 1.81 11.63
C VAL A 98 -5.51 0.74 12.04
N ARG A 99 -6.02 -0.01 11.07
CA ARG A 99 -7.01 -1.07 11.33
C ARG A 99 -6.40 -2.12 12.27
N GLY A 100 -7.17 -2.53 13.27
CA GLY A 100 -6.74 -3.55 14.24
C GLY A 100 -5.76 -3.06 15.31
N ARG A 101 -5.36 -1.78 15.31
CA ARG A 101 -4.58 -1.17 16.39
C ARG A 101 -5.44 -0.17 17.18
N ALA A 102 -5.20 -0.08 18.48
CA ALA A 102 -5.83 0.92 19.34
C ALA A 102 -5.43 2.35 18.91
N LYS A 103 -6.21 3.34 19.35
CA LYS A 103 -5.96 4.77 19.11
C LYS A 103 -4.49 5.09 19.41
N LEU A 104 -3.83 5.78 18.47
CA LEU A 104 -2.43 6.21 18.60
C LEU A 104 -2.27 7.00 19.90
N SER A 105 -1.53 6.45 20.87
CA SER A 105 -1.12 7.17 22.08
C SER A 105 0.39 7.27 22.10
N GLY A 106 0.92 8.50 22.12
CA GLY A 106 2.36 8.76 22.01
C GLY A 106 3.21 8.19 23.15
N SER A 107 2.59 7.74 24.25
CA SER A 107 3.26 7.24 25.45
C SER A 107 3.49 5.72 25.49
N ALA A 108 2.89 4.94 24.58
CA ALA A 108 2.96 3.47 24.63
C ALA A 108 3.99 2.84 23.68
N GLY A 109 4.56 3.60 22.74
CA GLY A 109 5.36 3.05 21.63
C GLY A 109 4.51 2.27 20.61
N GLY A 110 5.04 2.00 19.41
CA GLY A 110 4.37 1.17 18.38
C GLY A 110 3.25 1.86 17.57
N ALA A 111 3.16 3.19 17.67
CA ALA A 111 2.28 4.00 16.83
C ALA A 111 2.80 3.99 15.37
N PRO A 112 2.00 3.55 14.38
CA PRO A 112 2.39 3.58 12.98
C PRO A 112 2.74 5.00 12.52
N THR A 113 3.83 5.08 11.78
CA THR A 113 4.46 6.28 11.24
C THR A 113 4.26 6.36 9.73
N PRO A 114 4.49 7.52 9.11
CA PRO A 114 4.54 7.61 7.65
C PRO A 114 5.59 6.67 7.03
N ALA A 115 6.69 6.39 7.74
CA ALA A 115 7.71 5.44 7.29
C ALA A 115 7.15 4.01 7.22
N ASP A 116 6.33 3.59 8.19
CA ASP A 116 5.68 2.27 8.16
C ASP A 116 4.72 2.15 6.97
N ALA A 117 4.01 3.23 6.61
CA ALA A 117 3.16 3.24 5.42
C ALA A 117 3.98 3.19 4.13
N LEU A 118 5.06 3.97 4.03
CA LEU A 118 5.95 4.00 2.87
C LEU A 118 6.74 2.71 2.66
N HIS A 119 6.83 1.86 3.68
CA HIS A 119 7.43 0.52 3.57
C HIS A 119 6.61 -0.41 2.65
N ILE A 120 5.30 -0.19 2.54
CA ILE A 120 4.40 -1.08 1.80
C ILE A 120 3.43 -0.36 0.85
N LEU A 121 3.45 0.98 0.81
CA LEU A 121 2.63 1.82 -0.07
C LEU A 121 3.53 2.84 -0.78
N GLU A 122 3.31 3.02 -2.08
CA GLU A 122 4.02 4.03 -2.85
C GLU A 122 3.78 5.45 -2.31
N PRO A 123 4.75 6.38 -2.44
CA PRO A 123 4.59 7.76 -1.98
C PRO A 123 3.32 8.44 -2.55
N ALA A 124 3.00 8.19 -3.82
CA ALA A 124 1.80 8.73 -4.45
C ALA A 124 0.51 8.18 -3.82
N ILE A 125 0.49 6.89 -3.44
CA ILE A 125 -0.65 6.26 -2.78
C ILE A 125 -0.85 6.82 -1.38
N VAL A 126 0.22 6.99 -0.60
CA VAL A 126 0.13 7.60 0.73
C VAL A 126 -0.46 9.00 0.62
N ARG A 127 0.02 9.84 -0.32
CA ARG A 127 -0.52 11.18 -0.57
C ARG A 127 -1.98 11.14 -1.00
N TRP A 128 -2.33 10.21 -1.88
CA TRP A 128 -3.68 10.03 -2.40
C TRP A 128 -4.69 9.65 -1.30
N ILE A 129 -4.32 8.76 -0.37
CA ILE A 129 -5.16 8.36 0.76
C ILE A 129 -5.60 9.58 1.58
N TYR A 130 -4.70 10.55 1.79
CA TYR A 130 -5.00 11.80 2.48
C TYR A 130 -5.78 12.78 1.60
N ALA A 131 -5.36 12.97 0.34
CA ALA A 131 -5.96 13.95 -0.57
C ALA A 131 -7.41 13.62 -0.96
N ARG A 132 -7.78 12.34 -0.99
CA ARG A 132 -9.14 11.89 -1.37
C ARG A 132 -10.16 11.98 -0.23
N ARG A 133 -9.75 12.36 0.98
CA ARG A 133 -10.61 12.43 2.17
C ARG A 133 -10.87 13.87 2.56
N ARG A 134 -12.09 14.14 3.02
CA ARG A 134 -12.39 15.45 3.62
C ARG A 134 -11.68 15.56 4.97
N PRO A 135 -11.19 16.74 5.38
CA PRO A 135 -10.46 16.90 6.64
C PRO A 135 -11.22 16.36 7.87
N ASN A 136 -12.54 16.51 7.91
CA ASN A 136 -13.38 16.04 9.01
C ASN A 136 -13.62 14.51 9.02
N GLN A 137 -13.15 13.78 8.02
CA GLN A 137 -13.28 12.32 7.95
C GLN A 137 -12.03 11.65 8.51
N ALA A 138 -12.23 10.66 9.38
CA ALA A 138 -11.12 9.86 9.88
C ALA A 138 -10.52 9.01 8.74
N ILE A 139 -9.20 8.81 8.80
CA ILE A 139 -8.48 7.93 7.89
C ILE A 139 -8.12 6.66 8.64
N THR A 140 -8.42 5.51 8.06
CA THR A 140 -7.95 4.21 8.55
C THR A 140 -7.08 3.58 7.49
N VAL A 141 -5.79 3.44 7.79
CA VAL A 141 -4.84 2.71 6.94
C VAL A 141 -4.85 1.25 7.37
N ASP A 142 -4.92 0.34 6.41
CA ASP A 142 -4.87 -1.09 6.65
C ASP A 142 -3.64 -1.65 5.94
N PHE A 143 -2.79 -2.34 6.70
CA PHE A 143 -1.55 -2.94 6.21
C PHE A 143 -1.70 -4.42 5.85
N GLY A 144 -2.88 -5.01 6.09
CA GLY A 144 -3.21 -6.38 5.71
C GLY A 144 -3.69 -6.50 4.26
N ALA A 145 -4.67 -7.38 4.02
CA ALA A 145 -5.16 -7.70 2.68
C ALA A 145 -5.75 -6.50 1.90
N GLU A 146 -6.20 -5.45 2.58
CA GLU A 146 -6.76 -4.25 1.94
C GLU A 146 -5.72 -3.47 1.11
N VAL A 147 -4.42 -3.65 1.37
CA VAL A 147 -3.35 -3.05 0.55
C VAL A 147 -3.53 -3.41 -0.92
N LEU A 148 -3.90 -4.66 -1.22
CA LEU A 148 -4.16 -5.11 -2.58
C LEU A 148 -5.26 -4.27 -3.25
N ARG A 149 -6.37 -4.02 -2.54
CA ARG A 149 -7.48 -3.19 -3.05
C ARG A 149 -7.06 -1.74 -3.21
N VAL A 150 -6.25 -1.19 -2.30
CA VAL A 150 -5.75 0.18 -2.39
C VAL A 150 -4.92 0.39 -3.66
N TYR A 151 -4.04 -0.57 -3.99
CA TYR A 151 -3.29 -0.55 -5.25
C TYR A 151 -4.20 -0.72 -6.47
N ASP A 152 -5.15 -1.67 -6.44
CA ASP A 152 -6.09 -1.89 -7.55
C ASP A 152 -6.91 -0.61 -7.85
N GLU A 153 -7.38 0.09 -6.81
CA GLU A 153 -8.09 1.37 -6.95
C GLU A 153 -7.20 2.49 -7.48
N TRP A 154 -5.95 2.57 -6.99
CA TRP A 154 -4.98 3.55 -7.46
C TRP A 154 -4.69 3.35 -8.94
N ASP A 155 -4.37 2.13 -9.37
CA ASP A 155 -4.06 1.81 -10.76
C ASP A 155 -5.25 2.06 -11.68
N ALA A 156 -6.47 1.70 -11.25
CA ALA A 156 -7.69 1.99 -12.00
C ALA A 156 -7.97 3.49 -12.13
N LEU A 157 -7.73 4.26 -11.07
CA LEU A 157 -7.85 5.72 -11.09
C LEU A 157 -6.81 6.36 -12.03
N ASN A 158 -5.57 5.88 -11.98
CA ASN A 158 -4.49 6.38 -12.84
C ASN A 158 -4.83 6.14 -14.32
N ARG A 159 -5.25 4.91 -14.69
CA ARG A 159 -5.73 4.62 -16.05
C ARG A 159 -6.85 5.53 -16.49
N ARG A 160 -7.91 5.70 -15.69
CA ARG A 160 -9.01 6.62 -16.04
C ARG A 160 -8.53 8.07 -16.26
N VAL A 161 -7.56 8.55 -15.47
CA VAL A 161 -7.00 9.88 -15.65
C VAL A 161 -6.20 9.97 -16.94
N ASP A 162 -5.36 8.97 -17.23
CA ASP A 162 -4.49 8.94 -18.40
C ASP A 162 -5.32 8.76 -19.70
N ASP A 163 -6.43 8.03 -19.64
CA ASP A 163 -7.41 7.85 -20.73
C ASP A 163 -8.34 9.07 -20.92
N GLY A 164 -8.27 10.08 -20.05
CA GLY A 164 -9.15 11.25 -20.08
C GLY A 164 -10.60 10.97 -19.69
N ALA A 165 -10.86 9.85 -18.99
CA ALA A 165 -12.19 9.40 -18.55
C ALA A 165 -12.51 9.72 -17.08
N ALA A 166 -11.61 10.39 -16.35
CA ALA A 166 -11.78 10.74 -14.93
C ALA A 166 -12.43 12.12 -14.72
N GLU A 167 -13.09 12.29 -13.58
CA GLU A 167 -13.70 13.57 -13.20
C GLU A 167 -12.64 14.66 -12.91
N PRO A 168 -12.92 15.96 -13.12
CA PRO A 168 -11.92 17.03 -12.89
C PRO A 168 -11.32 17.05 -11.48
N ALA A 169 -12.12 16.70 -10.47
CA ALA A 169 -11.65 16.59 -9.09
C ALA A 169 -10.66 15.43 -8.91
N GLU A 170 -10.90 14.30 -9.57
CA GLU A 170 -10.02 13.13 -9.55
C GLU A 170 -8.68 13.42 -10.23
N VAL A 171 -8.71 14.09 -11.40
CA VAL A 171 -7.50 14.56 -12.10
C VAL A 171 -6.65 15.45 -11.18
N THR A 172 -7.29 16.39 -10.49
CA THR A 172 -6.60 17.29 -9.54
C THR A 172 -5.98 16.52 -8.38
N VAL A 173 -6.70 15.56 -7.82
CA VAL A 173 -6.22 14.72 -6.71
C VAL A 173 -5.04 13.86 -7.15
N VAL A 174 -5.10 13.24 -8.32
CA VAL A 174 -4.00 12.43 -8.88
C VAL A 174 -2.78 13.29 -9.15
N ALA A 175 -2.94 14.45 -9.79
CA ALA A 175 -1.83 15.38 -10.04
C ALA A 175 -1.11 15.80 -8.75
N ARG A 176 -1.86 16.14 -7.69
CA ARG A 176 -1.30 16.47 -6.36
C ARG A 176 -0.63 15.28 -5.65
N SER A 177 -1.06 14.07 -5.99
CA SER A 177 -0.52 12.84 -5.41
C SER A 177 0.77 12.40 -6.12
N ARG A 178 0.83 12.54 -7.46
CA ARG A 178 1.98 12.21 -8.31
C ARG A 178 3.13 13.24 -8.23
N GLY A 179 2.89 14.45 -7.72
CA GLY A 179 3.90 15.50 -7.68
C GLY A 179 3.88 16.34 -6.42
N THR A 180 4.98 17.05 -6.20
CA THR A 180 5.12 18.05 -5.13
C THR A 180 5.16 19.45 -5.72
N VAL A 181 4.77 20.46 -4.93
CA VAL A 181 4.62 21.85 -5.39
C VAL A 181 5.95 22.48 -5.84
N GLY A 182 7.11 21.94 -5.40
CA GLY A 182 8.44 22.46 -5.78
C GLY A 182 9.54 21.42 -5.99
N GLY A 183 9.26 20.12 -5.83
CA GLY A 183 10.25 19.04 -5.93
C GLY A 183 10.04 18.09 -7.11
N GLY A 184 9.10 18.39 -8.02
CA GLY A 184 8.82 17.53 -9.18
C GLY A 184 7.98 16.29 -8.83
N PRO A 185 7.97 15.27 -9.72
CA PRO A 185 7.23 14.02 -9.50
C PRO A 185 7.77 13.28 -8.27
N VAL A 186 6.89 12.58 -7.56
CA VAL A 186 7.31 11.64 -6.51
C VAL A 186 7.77 10.32 -7.14
N ASP A 187 8.58 9.57 -6.41
CA ASP A 187 9.08 8.27 -6.87
C ASP A 187 7.92 7.35 -7.29
N ALA A 188 8.05 6.77 -8.48
CA ALA A 188 7.09 5.89 -9.10
C ALA A 188 7.82 4.88 -10.01
N PRO A 189 7.27 3.67 -10.17
CA PRO A 189 7.85 2.68 -11.07
C PRO A 189 7.81 3.15 -12.52
N ARG A 190 8.91 2.93 -13.23
CA ARG A 190 8.99 3.14 -14.68
C ARG A 190 8.09 2.17 -15.43
N ILE A 191 8.01 0.92 -14.94
CA ILE A 191 7.16 -0.14 -15.48
C ILE A 191 6.21 -0.61 -14.38
N VAL A 192 4.91 -0.51 -14.66
CA VAL A 192 3.86 -0.83 -13.72
C VAL A 192 3.37 -2.25 -13.94
N PHE A 193 3.49 -3.10 -12.92
CA PHE A 193 2.72 -4.35 -12.83
C PHE A 193 1.66 -4.23 -11.74
N LEU A 194 0.61 -5.03 -11.85
CA LEU A 194 -0.39 -5.17 -10.79
C LEU A 194 0.30 -5.58 -9.48
N PHE A 195 0.02 -4.87 -8.40
CA PHE A 195 0.63 -5.15 -7.09
C PHE A 195 0.36 -6.59 -6.61
N ARG A 196 -0.84 -7.11 -6.91
CA ARG A 196 -1.23 -8.49 -6.62
C ARG A 196 -0.40 -9.53 -7.38
N LEU A 197 0.03 -9.21 -8.60
CA LEU A 197 0.92 -10.07 -9.38
C LEU A 197 2.32 -10.09 -8.76
N LEU A 198 2.87 -8.91 -8.45
CA LEU A 198 4.19 -8.78 -7.83
C LEU A 198 4.26 -9.51 -6.48
N SER A 199 3.31 -9.24 -5.59
CA SER A 199 3.24 -9.90 -4.27
C SER A 199 3.08 -11.43 -4.38
N SER A 200 2.25 -11.91 -5.30
CA SER A 200 2.10 -13.35 -5.53
C SER A 200 3.40 -13.98 -6.06
N ILE A 201 4.13 -13.32 -6.95
CA ILE A 201 5.40 -13.85 -7.46
C ILE A 201 6.44 -13.85 -6.33
N CYS A 202 6.58 -12.75 -5.58
CA CYS A 202 7.47 -12.69 -4.42
C CYS A 202 7.21 -13.83 -3.41
N ASP A 203 5.94 -14.15 -3.16
CA ASP A 203 5.54 -15.26 -2.28
C ASP A 203 5.98 -16.61 -2.86
N ILE A 204 5.60 -16.91 -4.11
CA ILE A 204 5.85 -18.21 -4.75
C ILE A 204 7.35 -18.46 -4.94
N THR A 205 8.13 -17.43 -5.28
CA THR A 205 9.57 -17.56 -5.55
C THR A 205 10.43 -17.40 -4.30
N ALA A 206 9.83 -17.20 -3.12
CA ALA A 206 10.54 -16.84 -1.90
C ALA A 206 11.51 -15.67 -2.11
N ASP A 207 11.05 -14.65 -2.84
CA ASP A 207 11.78 -13.45 -3.24
C ASP A 207 13.08 -13.67 -4.05
N ASP A 208 13.25 -14.81 -4.74
CA ASP A 208 14.39 -15.01 -5.64
C ASP A 208 14.36 -14.03 -6.83
N PRO A 209 15.33 -13.10 -6.97
CA PRO A 209 15.28 -12.04 -7.98
C PRO A 209 15.39 -12.57 -9.41
N THR A 210 16.07 -13.70 -9.61
CA THR A 210 16.23 -14.31 -10.95
C THR A 210 14.90 -14.90 -11.42
N GLN A 211 14.20 -15.61 -10.53
CA GLN A 211 12.89 -16.17 -10.82
C GLN A 211 11.84 -15.07 -11.00
N ILE A 212 11.82 -14.05 -10.13
CA ILE A 212 10.91 -12.89 -10.26
C ILE A 212 11.06 -12.28 -11.66
N LEU A 213 12.28 -11.93 -12.06
CA LEU A 213 12.53 -11.27 -13.34
C LEU A 213 12.15 -12.17 -14.53
N ARG A 214 12.47 -13.47 -14.46
CA ARG A 214 12.08 -14.45 -15.48
C ARG A 214 10.56 -14.48 -15.66
N ILE A 215 9.82 -14.63 -14.57
CA ILE A 215 8.36 -14.77 -14.58
C ILE A 215 7.70 -13.49 -15.07
N LEU A 216 8.17 -12.32 -14.63
CA LEU A 216 7.62 -11.03 -15.08
C LEU A 216 7.88 -10.76 -16.56
N ARG A 217 9.04 -11.16 -17.10
CA ARG A 217 9.31 -11.08 -18.54
C ARG A 217 8.41 -12.01 -19.35
N GLN A 218 8.13 -13.22 -18.84
CA GLN A 218 7.16 -14.13 -19.46
C GLN A 218 5.74 -13.54 -19.42
N ALA A 219 5.33 -13.01 -18.26
CA ALA A 219 4.04 -12.36 -18.09
C ALA A 219 3.87 -11.16 -19.02
N ARG A 220 4.89 -10.32 -19.21
CA ARG A 220 4.82 -9.15 -20.11
C ARG A 220 4.94 -9.49 -21.59
N GLY A 221 5.75 -10.48 -21.95
CA GLY A 221 5.84 -10.97 -23.35
C GLY A 221 4.50 -11.51 -23.88
N SER A 222 3.58 -11.80 -22.97
CA SER A 222 2.19 -12.18 -23.22
C SER A 222 1.30 -11.00 -23.64
N ASP A 223 1.53 -9.81 -23.09
CA ASP A 223 0.70 -8.62 -23.29
C ASP A 223 1.01 -7.91 -24.62
N ALA A 224 2.11 -8.28 -25.30
CA ALA A 224 2.44 -7.76 -26.63
C ALA A 224 1.42 -8.16 -27.71
N SER A 225 0.46 -9.02 -27.40
CA SER A 225 -0.68 -9.39 -28.25
C SER A 225 -2.03 -8.79 -27.80
N GLY A 226 -2.09 -8.03 -26.71
CA GLY A 226 -3.33 -7.51 -26.13
C GLY A 226 -3.20 -6.13 -25.47
N SER A 227 -3.56 -5.09 -26.22
CA SER A 227 -3.92 -3.72 -25.77
C SER A 227 -3.02 -3.04 -24.72
N ASP A 228 -2.07 -2.22 -25.17
CA ASP A 228 -2.14 -0.76 -25.02
C ASP A 228 -0.91 -0.10 -25.67
N ALA A 229 -1.02 0.05 -27.00
CA ALA A 229 -0.17 0.93 -27.79
C ALA A 229 -0.85 2.31 -27.90
N SER A 230 -0.72 3.14 -26.87
CA SER A 230 -0.90 4.59 -27.00
C SER A 230 0.47 5.26 -27.03
N GLY A 231 1.16 5.10 -28.16
CA GLY A 231 2.43 5.72 -28.46
C GLY A 231 2.79 5.45 -29.91
N GLY A 232 2.40 6.38 -30.80
CA GLY A 232 2.65 6.28 -32.24
C GLY A 232 4.14 6.18 -32.53
N GLY A 233 4.54 5.08 -33.15
CA GLY A 233 5.88 4.81 -33.65
C GLY A 233 5.82 3.65 -34.63
N GLU A 234 6.38 3.86 -35.81
CA GLU A 234 6.24 3.04 -37.01
C GLU A 234 6.65 1.57 -36.83
N ALA A 235 5.98 0.70 -37.58
CA ALA A 235 6.22 -0.74 -37.63
C ALA A 235 7.65 -1.06 -38.11
N GLY A 236 8.42 -1.75 -37.26
CA GLY A 236 9.67 -2.40 -37.66
C GLY A 236 10.60 -2.73 -36.49
N GLY A 237 10.64 -4.01 -36.09
CA GLY A 237 11.70 -4.56 -35.24
C GLY A 237 11.28 -4.92 -33.81
N THR A 238 11.15 -6.21 -33.55
CA THR A 238 11.11 -6.83 -32.22
C THR A 238 12.35 -6.43 -31.41
N GLY A 239 12.19 -5.67 -30.33
CA GLY A 239 13.32 -5.29 -29.48
C GLY A 239 13.01 -4.19 -28.48
N GLU A 240 11.95 -4.34 -27.67
CA GLU A 240 11.86 -3.53 -26.45
C GLU A 240 13.04 -3.93 -25.55
N ALA A 241 13.83 -2.95 -25.09
CA ALA A 241 14.98 -3.23 -24.24
C ALA A 241 14.52 -4.02 -23.00
N PRO A 242 15.21 -5.12 -22.62
CA PRO A 242 14.78 -5.93 -21.49
C PRO A 242 14.81 -5.09 -20.21
N PHE A 243 13.67 -4.97 -19.53
CA PHE A 243 13.58 -4.25 -18.26
C PHE A 243 14.32 -4.99 -17.13
N THR A 244 14.72 -4.26 -16.10
CA THR A 244 15.33 -4.79 -14.87
C THR A 244 14.36 -4.69 -13.70
N LEU A 245 14.70 -5.28 -12.55
CA LEU A 245 13.87 -5.16 -11.35
C LEU A 245 13.82 -3.70 -10.82
N ASP A 246 14.85 -2.91 -11.07
CA ASP A 246 14.91 -1.50 -10.67
C ASP A 246 13.83 -0.67 -11.36
N ASP A 247 13.42 -1.05 -12.57
CA ASP A 247 12.33 -0.38 -13.29
C ASP A 247 10.96 -0.51 -12.61
N LEU A 248 10.85 -1.45 -11.67
CA LEU A 248 9.63 -1.76 -10.94
C LEU A 248 9.62 -1.08 -9.56
N GLN A 249 10.68 -0.38 -9.19
CA GLN A 249 10.77 0.31 -7.90
C GLN A 249 10.03 1.66 -7.94
N PRO A 250 9.36 2.08 -6.85
CA PRO A 250 9.38 1.44 -5.52
C PRO A 250 8.34 0.31 -5.35
N ARG A 251 7.52 0.02 -6.36
CA ARG A 251 6.40 -0.94 -6.23
C ARG A 251 6.85 -2.35 -5.86
N LEU A 252 7.92 -2.84 -6.48
CA LEU A 252 8.47 -4.16 -6.17
C LEU A 252 8.93 -4.24 -4.70
N ASP A 253 9.61 -3.20 -4.21
CA ASP A 253 10.06 -3.17 -2.81
C ASP A 253 8.88 -3.16 -1.84
N CYS A 254 7.82 -2.38 -2.15
CA CYS A 254 6.57 -2.40 -1.40
C CYS A 254 5.92 -3.80 -1.39
N ALA A 255 5.91 -4.50 -2.53
CA ALA A 255 5.34 -5.84 -2.65
C ALA A 255 6.15 -6.89 -1.88
N ARG A 256 7.49 -6.78 -1.90
CA ARG A 256 8.40 -7.62 -1.11
C ARG A 256 8.17 -7.45 0.38
N ALA A 257 8.19 -6.20 0.85
CA ALA A 257 7.95 -5.85 2.25
C ALA A 257 6.57 -6.36 2.72
N TRP A 258 5.51 -6.08 1.94
CA TRP A 258 4.16 -6.53 2.27
C TRP A 258 4.06 -8.06 2.36
N THR A 259 4.64 -8.76 1.40
CA THR A 259 4.63 -10.24 1.38
C THR A 259 5.44 -10.83 2.53
N GLY A 260 6.62 -10.27 2.81
CA GLY A 260 7.56 -10.74 3.82
C GLY A 260 7.13 -10.45 5.26
N GLU A 261 6.33 -9.41 5.49
CA GLU A 261 6.03 -8.93 6.85
C GLU A 261 4.54 -8.97 7.20
N HIS A 262 3.64 -8.89 6.21
CA HIS A 262 2.20 -8.76 6.44
C HIS A 262 1.38 -9.96 5.97
N VAL A 263 1.91 -10.81 5.10
CA VAL A 263 1.27 -12.10 4.75
C VAL A 263 1.65 -13.15 5.80
N PRO A 264 0.67 -13.72 6.54
CA PRO A 264 0.95 -14.74 7.54
C PRO A 264 1.69 -15.95 6.95
N ALA A 265 2.64 -16.52 7.69
CA ALA A 265 3.48 -17.61 7.21
C ALA A 265 2.65 -18.84 6.79
N GLU A 266 1.55 -19.10 7.48
CA GLU A 266 0.59 -20.16 7.17
C GLU A 266 -0.23 -19.89 5.90
N GLN A 267 -0.24 -18.66 5.39
CA GLN A 267 -0.89 -18.29 4.12
C GLN A 267 0.08 -18.26 2.94
N ARG A 268 1.40 -18.23 3.19
CA ARG A 268 2.43 -18.25 2.15
C ARG A 268 2.39 -19.50 1.31
N THR A 269 2.70 -19.35 0.03
CA THR A 269 2.65 -20.41 -0.96
C THR A 269 3.92 -21.24 -0.91
N ILE A 270 3.77 -22.54 -0.64
CA ILE A 270 4.88 -23.50 -0.70
C ILE A 270 4.56 -24.51 -1.80
N VAL A 271 5.28 -24.41 -2.92
CA VAL A 271 5.15 -25.36 -4.02
C VAL A 271 5.85 -26.66 -3.63
N ARG A 272 5.17 -27.80 -3.81
CA ARG A 272 5.74 -29.11 -3.58
C ARG A 272 7.02 -29.33 -4.40
N THR A 273 7.98 -30.01 -3.79
CA THR A 273 9.23 -30.43 -4.45
C THR A 273 9.07 -31.76 -5.17
N GLU A 274 8.14 -32.60 -4.71
CA GLU A 274 7.89 -33.94 -5.25
C GLU A 274 6.39 -34.17 -5.48
N PRO A 275 6.02 -35.07 -6.43
CA PRO A 275 4.63 -35.41 -6.69
C PRO A 275 3.97 -36.04 -5.46
N ASP A 276 2.71 -35.68 -5.19
CA ASP A 276 1.90 -36.38 -4.17
C ASP A 276 1.39 -37.71 -4.74
N ARG A 277 2.25 -38.74 -4.71
CA ARG A 277 1.96 -40.05 -5.30
C ARG A 277 0.70 -40.70 -4.74
N ALA A 278 0.40 -40.48 -3.45
CA ALA A 278 -0.80 -41.01 -2.82
C ALA A 278 -2.06 -40.32 -3.36
N ALA A 279 -2.05 -38.99 -3.47
CA ALA A 279 -3.16 -38.25 -4.05
C ALA A 279 -3.36 -38.59 -5.53
N LEU A 280 -2.28 -38.68 -6.31
CA LEU A 280 -2.32 -39.04 -7.74
C LEU A 280 -2.88 -40.45 -7.98
N ALA A 281 -2.53 -41.43 -7.14
CA ALA A 281 -3.06 -42.79 -7.24
C ALA A 281 -4.56 -42.89 -6.87
N GLY A 282 -5.07 -41.93 -6.11
CA GLY A 282 -6.48 -41.88 -5.67
C GLY A 282 -7.41 -41.07 -6.59
N LEU A 283 -6.91 -40.54 -7.70
CA LEU A 283 -7.71 -39.72 -8.61
C LEU A 283 -8.80 -40.54 -9.31
N SER A 284 -9.96 -39.92 -9.50
CA SER A 284 -11.00 -40.45 -10.38
C SER A 284 -10.59 -40.35 -11.86
N ALA A 285 -11.23 -41.14 -12.73
CA ALA A 285 -10.97 -41.12 -14.17
C ALA A 285 -11.13 -39.72 -14.79
N ASP A 286 -12.12 -38.95 -14.32
CA ASP A 286 -12.37 -37.58 -14.77
C ASP A 286 -11.27 -36.62 -14.31
N GLU A 287 -10.77 -36.76 -13.08
CA GLU A 287 -9.65 -35.95 -12.57
C GLU A 287 -8.36 -36.27 -13.32
N THR A 288 -8.04 -37.55 -13.51
CA THR A 288 -6.87 -37.96 -14.32
C THR A 288 -6.94 -37.39 -15.73
N LYS A 289 -8.11 -37.46 -16.39
CA LYS A 289 -8.30 -36.91 -17.73
C LYS A 289 -8.20 -35.38 -17.73
N ALA A 290 -8.70 -34.69 -16.71
CA ALA A 290 -8.58 -33.24 -16.59
C ALA A 290 -7.11 -32.79 -16.44
N LEU A 291 -6.31 -33.52 -15.66
CA LEU A 291 -4.88 -33.26 -15.54
C LEU A 291 -4.14 -33.49 -16.86
N ALA A 292 -4.49 -34.54 -17.61
CA ALA A 292 -3.91 -34.79 -18.94
C ALA A 292 -4.20 -33.63 -19.91
N ILE A 293 -5.46 -33.18 -20.01
CA ILE A 293 -5.84 -32.02 -20.84
C ILE A 293 -5.04 -30.78 -20.46
N LEU A 294 -4.86 -30.53 -19.16
CA LEU A 294 -4.03 -29.40 -18.70
C LEU A 294 -2.59 -29.55 -19.17
N VAL A 295 -1.95 -30.69 -18.85
CA VAL A 295 -0.54 -30.95 -19.12
C VAL A 295 -0.21 -30.89 -20.62
N ASP A 296 -1.09 -31.44 -21.45
CA ASP A 296 -0.95 -31.44 -22.91
C ASP A 296 -1.06 -30.01 -23.47
N GLY A 297 -1.95 -29.18 -22.90
CA GLY A 297 -2.19 -27.81 -23.35
C GLY A 297 -1.25 -26.75 -22.76
N LEU A 298 -0.38 -27.08 -21.80
CA LEU A 298 0.44 -26.09 -21.07
C LEU A 298 1.25 -25.20 -22.02
N GLU A 299 1.92 -25.80 -23.00
CA GLU A 299 2.89 -25.09 -23.86
C GLU A 299 2.28 -24.48 -25.12
N GLU A 300 0.96 -24.64 -25.36
CA GLU A 300 0.30 -24.06 -26.53
C GLU A 300 0.38 -22.51 -26.50
N ASP A 301 0.15 -21.93 -25.32
CA ASP A 301 0.26 -20.49 -25.07
C ASP A 301 0.78 -20.26 -23.65
N TRP A 302 2.11 -20.24 -23.50
CA TRP A 302 2.79 -20.07 -22.21
C TRP A 302 2.83 -18.60 -21.77
N SER A 303 1.65 -18.07 -21.48
CA SER A 303 1.38 -16.70 -21.09
C SER A 303 0.40 -16.63 -19.92
N LEU A 304 0.28 -15.48 -19.25
CA LEU A 304 -0.73 -15.34 -18.19
C LEU A 304 -2.16 -15.50 -18.73
N ASP A 305 -2.41 -14.99 -19.93
CA ASP A 305 -3.71 -15.06 -20.60
C ASP A 305 -3.99 -16.44 -21.20
N GLY A 306 -2.99 -17.07 -21.82
CA GLY A 306 -3.05 -18.44 -22.31
C GLY A 306 -3.30 -19.44 -21.19
N LEU A 307 -2.56 -19.35 -20.08
CA LEU A 307 -2.80 -20.18 -18.90
C LEU A 307 -4.16 -19.88 -18.23
N THR A 308 -4.63 -18.64 -18.27
CA THR A 308 -5.99 -18.30 -17.84
C THR A 308 -7.02 -18.99 -18.73
N THR A 309 -6.86 -18.90 -20.04
CA THR A 309 -7.75 -19.53 -21.03
C THR A 309 -7.77 -21.04 -20.86
N LEU A 310 -6.59 -21.67 -20.80
CA LEU A 310 -6.43 -23.11 -20.62
C LEU A 310 -7.11 -23.59 -19.34
N THR A 311 -6.79 -23.01 -18.19
CA THR A 311 -7.34 -23.46 -16.89
C THR A 311 -8.85 -23.33 -16.81
N TYR A 312 -9.45 -22.36 -17.52
CA TYR A 312 -10.90 -22.19 -17.62
C TYR A 312 -11.53 -23.11 -18.68
N ALA A 313 -10.77 -23.54 -19.69
CA ALA A 313 -11.21 -24.45 -20.73
C ALA A 313 -11.25 -25.92 -20.28
N VAL A 314 -10.31 -26.37 -19.41
CA VAL A 314 -10.22 -27.79 -18.99
C VAL A 314 -11.56 -28.38 -18.54
N PRO A 315 -12.36 -27.76 -17.64
CA PRO A 315 -13.64 -28.33 -17.22
C PRO A 315 -14.68 -28.43 -18.34
N LYS A 316 -14.57 -27.59 -19.39
CA LYS A 316 -15.46 -27.60 -20.57
C LYS A 316 -15.05 -28.74 -21.51
N LEU A 317 -13.76 -28.82 -21.82
CA LEU A 317 -13.18 -29.86 -22.69
C LEU A 317 -13.40 -31.26 -22.13
N LEU A 318 -13.30 -31.43 -20.80
CA LEU A 318 -13.58 -32.70 -20.13
C LEU A 318 -14.99 -33.24 -20.45
N ARG A 319 -15.96 -32.33 -20.62
CA ARG A 319 -17.37 -32.61 -20.95
C ARG A 319 -17.67 -32.62 -22.46
N GLY A 320 -16.65 -32.51 -23.31
CA GLY A 320 -16.81 -32.45 -24.76
C GLY A 320 -17.40 -31.14 -25.27
N LEU A 321 -17.36 -30.07 -24.48
CA LEU A 321 -17.80 -28.73 -24.88
C LEU A 321 -16.60 -27.94 -25.46
N PRO A 322 -16.84 -27.00 -26.40
CA PRO A 322 -15.78 -26.13 -26.89
C PRO A 322 -15.30 -25.16 -25.79
N ALA A 323 -14.05 -24.69 -25.92
CA ALA A 323 -13.39 -23.85 -24.92
C ALA A 323 -14.10 -22.51 -24.67
N ASP A 324 -14.79 -21.97 -25.67
CA ASP A 324 -15.56 -20.74 -25.64
C ASP A 324 -17.01 -20.93 -25.15
N ALA A 325 -17.42 -22.16 -24.82
CA ALA A 325 -18.78 -22.43 -24.35
C ALA A 325 -19.15 -21.55 -23.13
N PRO A 326 -20.38 -21.02 -23.06
CA PRO A 326 -20.80 -20.14 -21.97
C PRO A 326 -20.76 -20.87 -20.63
N ALA A 327 -20.33 -20.16 -19.58
CA ALA A 327 -20.19 -20.75 -18.25
C ALA A 327 -21.56 -20.95 -17.58
N THR A 328 -21.99 -22.21 -17.43
CA THR A 328 -23.15 -22.60 -16.61
C THR A 328 -22.79 -22.68 -15.12
N ALA A 329 -23.78 -22.85 -14.24
CA ALA A 329 -23.55 -23.03 -12.81
C ALA A 329 -22.73 -24.31 -12.53
N GLU A 330 -23.03 -25.39 -13.24
CA GLU A 330 -22.33 -26.67 -13.15
C GLU A 330 -20.87 -26.55 -13.61
N LEU A 331 -20.61 -25.82 -14.70
CA LEU A 331 -19.25 -25.57 -15.18
C LEU A 331 -18.43 -24.75 -14.18
N LYS A 332 -19.03 -23.74 -13.55
CA LYS A 332 -18.38 -22.96 -12.49
C LYS A 332 -18.05 -23.83 -11.27
N GLN A 333 -18.93 -24.76 -10.90
CA GLN A 333 -18.66 -25.71 -9.81
C GLN A 333 -17.53 -26.67 -10.17
N ALA A 334 -17.54 -27.21 -11.39
CA ALA A 334 -16.49 -28.11 -11.87
C ALA A 334 -15.13 -27.41 -11.96
N GLN A 335 -15.12 -26.15 -12.40
CA GLN A 335 -13.92 -25.32 -12.42
C GLN A 335 -13.36 -25.12 -11.00
N ARG A 336 -14.20 -24.80 -10.02
CA ARG A 336 -13.77 -24.70 -8.62
C ARG A 336 -13.18 -26.02 -8.12
N GLY A 337 -13.82 -27.14 -8.41
CA GLY A 337 -13.31 -28.47 -8.06
C GLY A 337 -11.94 -28.74 -8.70
N PHE A 338 -11.78 -28.41 -9.98
CA PHE A 338 -10.50 -28.54 -10.70
C PHE A 338 -9.40 -27.65 -10.10
N PHE A 339 -9.72 -26.42 -9.69
CA PHE A 339 -8.76 -25.53 -9.07
C PHE A 339 -8.32 -26.05 -7.70
N VAL A 340 -9.27 -26.54 -6.88
CA VAL A 340 -8.98 -27.18 -5.59
C VAL A 340 -8.07 -28.40 -5.78
N LEU A 341 -8.34 -29.23 -6.80
CA LEU A 341 -7.48 -30.36 -7.15
C LEU A 341 -6.03 -29.90 -7.43
N LEU A 342 -5.85 -28.89 -8.27
CA LEU A 342 -4.52 -28.38 -8.59
C LEU A 342 -3.81 -27.77 -7.39
N TYR A 343 -4.52 -27.05 -6.50
CA TYR A 343 -3.92 -26.54 -5.28
C TYR A 343 -3.48 -27.69 -4.35
N ARG A 344 -4.27 -28.75 -4.20
CA ARG A 344 -3.88 -29.90 -3.37
C ARG A 344 -2.62 -30.58 -3.90
N LEU A 345 -2.57 -30.77 -5.21
CA LEU A 345 -1.45 -31.43 -5.87
C LEU A 345 -0.18 -30.57 -5.94
N LEU A 346 -0.31 -29.25 -6.13
CA LEU A 346 0.85 -28.37 -6.30
C LEU A 346 1.34 -27.73 -5.01
N VAL A 347 0.45 -27.41 -4.06
CA VAL A 347 0.77 -26.65 -2.84
C VAL A 347 0.23 -27.28 -1.54
N GLY A 348 -0.47 -28.42 -1.63
CA GLY A 348 -0.93 -29.16 -0.45
C GLY A 348 -2.09 -28.50 0.32
N ARG A 349 -2.84 -27.59 -0.34
CA ARG A 349 -3.96 -26.85 0.27
C ARG A 349 -5.15 -26.81 -0.68
N ASP A 350 -6.32 -26.44 -0.17
CA ASP A 350 -7.54 -26.30 -0.99
C ASP A 350 -7.64 -24.95 -1.71
N THR A 351 -6.81 -23.99 -1.29
CA THR A 351 -6.76 -22.63 -1.83
C THR A 351 -5.31 -22.17 -1.97
N GLY A 352 -5.08 -21.25 -2.89
CA GLY A 352 -3.76 -20.65 -3.11
C GLY A 352 -3.85 -19.35 -3.93
N PRO A 353 -2.71 -18.85 -4.42
CA PRO A 353 -2.66 -17.67 -5.28
C PRO A 353 -3.39 -17.92 -6.60
N ARG A 354 -3.59 -16.87 -7.42
CA ARG A 354 -4.22 -16.99 -8.74
C ARG A 354 -3.56 -18.11 -9.54
N LEU A 355 -4.33 -19.12 -9.91
CA LEU A 355 -3.80 -20.37 -10.47
C LEU A 355 -2.92 -20.16 -11.73
N PRO A 356 -3.30 -19.35 -12.73
CA PRO A 356 -2.41 -19.03 -13.85
C PRO A 356 -1.05 -18.46 -13.43
N THR A 357 -1.02 -17.58 -12.42
CA THR A 357 0.24 -17.03 -11.87
C THR A 357 1.06 -18.12 -11.18
N LEU A 358 0.41 -19.02 -10.44
CA LEU A 358 1.08 -20.19 -9.85
C LEU A 358 1.72 -21.06 -10.92
N LEU A 359 0.98 -21.43 -11.96
CA LEU A 359 1.49 -22.28 -13.04
C LEU A 359 2.67 -21.60 -13.76
N LEU A 360 2.55 -20.31 -14.09
CA LEU A 360 3.62 -19.55 -14.73
C LEU A 360 4.90 -19.52 -13.86
N ALA A 361 4.74 -19.36 -12.54
CA ALA A 361 5.84 -19.34 -11.61
C ALA A 361 6.53 -20.70 -11.45
N VAL A 362 5.75 -21.78 -11.35
CA VAL A 362 6.26 -23.15 -11.20
C VAL A 362 7.00 -23.61 -12.46
N GLY A 363 6.52 -23.22 -13.65
CA GLY A 363 7.10 -23.61 -14.94
C GLY A 363 6.57 -24.95 -15.46
N PRO A 364 6.56 -25.15 -16.80
CA PRO A 364 5.87 -26.27 -17.44
C PRO A 364 6.46 -27.62 -17.04
N GLU A 365 7.80 -27.74 -17.08
CA GLU A 365 8.52 -28.96 -16.74
C GLU A 365 8.24 -29.44 -15.32
N ARG A 366 8.24 -28.52 -14.35
CA ARG A 366 7.97 -28.86 -12.95
C ARG A 366 6.51 -29.22 -12.75
N ILE A 367 5.56 -28.55 -13.43
CA ILE A 367 4.15 -28.94 -13.40
C ILE A 367 3.99 -30.37 -13.94
N ARG A 368 4.59 -30.68 -15.09
CA ARG A 368 4.55 -32.03 -15.67
C ARG A 368 5.10 -33.06 -14.70
N SER A 369 6.26 -32.81 -14.11
CA SER A 369 6.86 -33.69 -13.10
C SER A 369 5.91 -33.93 -11.92
N LEU A 370 5.30 -32.87 -11.39
CA LEU A 370 4.41 -32.92 -10.22
C LEU A 370 3.04 -33.57 -10.50
N LEU A 371 2.50 -33.42 -11.71
CA LEU A 371 1.13 -33.85 -12.05
C LEU A 371 1.07 -35.14 -12.86
N ALA A 372 2.03 -35.38 -13.75
CA ALA A 372 2.02 -36.59 -14.58
C ALA A 372 2.65 -37.80 -13.86
N GLY A 373 3.40 -37.57 -12.77
CA GLY A 373 4.19 -38.60 -12.10
C GLY A 373 5.23 -39.15 -13.07
N GLY A 374 6.42 -38.54 -13.07
CA GLY A 374 7.47 -38.80 -14.07
C GLY A 374 7.77 -40.25 -14.38
#